data_AF-A0A2G9P5S9-F1
#
_entry.id   AF-A0A2G9P5S9-F1
#
_cell.length_a   1.000
_cell.length_b   1.000
_cell.length_c   1.000
_cell.angle_alpha   90.00
_cell.angle_beta   90.00
_cell.angle_gamma   90.00
#
_symmetry.space_group_name_H-M   'P 1'
#
loop_
_entity.id
_entity.type
_entity.pdbx_description
1 polymer ?
#
loop_
_entity_poly.entity_id
_entity_poly.type
_entity_poly.pdbx_seq_one_letter_code
_entity_poly.pdbx_strand_id
1 'polypeptide(L)'
;VQKLQAILKPMMLRRLKEDVEKKLAPKQETIIEVELTNIQKKYYRAILEKNFAFLSKGAGQANVPNLVNTMMELRKCCNHPYLIKGAEEKILGEFRETHNPMALDFYLQAMIQSAGKLVLIDKLLPKMKAGGHKVLIFSQMVRCLDILEDYLMHKR
;
A
#
# COMPACT_ATOMS: atom_id res chain seq x y z
N VAL A 1 13.25 37.08 0.57
CA VAL A 1 14.02 35.84 0.79
C VAL A 1 15.36 36.08 1.50
N GLN A 2 16.23 36.96 1.00
CA GLN A 2 17.57 37.20 1.58
C GLN A 2 17.56 37.69 3.03
N LYS A 3 16.65 38.61 3.41
CA LYS A 3 16.49 39.04 4.82
C LYS A 3 16.15 37.88 5.76
N LEU A 4 15.27 36.97 5.34
CA LEU A 4 14.86 35.81 6.12
C LEU A 4 16.01 34.80 6.27
N GLN A 5 16.77 34.57 5.19
CA GLN A 5 17.97 33.73 5.25
C GLN A 5 19.02 34.28 6.21
N ALA A 6 19.24 35.60 6.25
CA ALA A 6 20.21 36.23 7.15
C ALA A 6 19.83 36.05 8.63
N ILE A 7 18.53 36.16 8.96
CA ILE A 7 18.02 35.94 10.31
C ILE A 7 18.16 34.46 10.74
N LEU A 8 17.90 33.52 9.82
CA LEU A 8 17.95 32.09 10.12
C LEU A 8 19.37 31.49 10.12
N LYS A 9 20.32 32.10 9.40
CA LYS A 9 21.69 31.60 9.21
C LYS A 9 22.44 31.24 10.51
N PRO A 10 22.39 32.03 11.60
CA PRO A 10 23.08 31.67 12.85
C PRO A 10 22.38 30.57 13.66
N MET A 11 21.10 30.26 13.39
CA MET A 11 20.31 29.28 14.17
C MET A 11 20.01 27.99 13.39
N MET A 12 20.20 27.99 12.07
CA MET A 12 19.82 26.88 11.20
C MET A 12 21.01 26.40 10.36
N LEU A 13 21.43 25.16 10.58
CA LEU A 13 22.40 24.49 9.72
C LEU A 13 21.67 23.79 8.56
N ARG A 14 22.00 24.20 7.33
CA ARG A 14 21.49 23.57 6.11
C ARG A 14 22.67 23.17 5.23
N ARG A 15 22.78 21.89 4.87
CA ARG A 15 23.79 21.35 3.94
C ARG A 15 23.10 20.46 2.90
N LEU A 16 23.55 20.48 1.65
CA LEU A 16 23.10 19.55 0.63
C LEU A 16 23.98 18.28 0.68
N LYS A 17 23.44 17.13 0.28
CA LYS A 17 24.23 15.88 0.29
C LYS A 17 25.45 15.96 -0.63
N GLU A 18 25.31 16.66 -1.76
CA GLU A 18 26.38 16.95 -2.71
C GLU A 18 27.52 17.81 -2.11
N ASP A 19 27.21 18.66 -1.13
CA ASP A 19 28.19 19.50 -0.44
C ASP A 19 29.05 18.70 0.55
N VAL A 20 28.59 17.51 0.97
CA VAL A 20 29.15 16.78 2.12
C VAL A 20 29.71 15.41 1.75
N GLU A 21 29.05 14.63 0.89
CA GLU A 21 29.45 13.25 0.61
C GLU A 21 29.45 12.97 -0.90
N LYS A 22 30.65 12.98 -1.50
CA LYS A 22 30.86 12.81 -2.95
C LYS A 22 30.94 11.36 -3.39
N LYS A 23 31.06 10.39 -2.47
CA LYS A 23 31.15 8.95 -2.79
C LYS A 23 29.81 8.24 -2.77
N LEU A 24 28.74 8.89 -2.28
CA LEU A 24 27.42 8.28 -2.22
C LEU A 24 26.84 8.18 -3.63
N ALA A 25 26.43 6.98 -4.04
CA ALA A 25 25.72 6.81 -5.29
C ALA A 25 24.43 7.65 -5.30
N PRO A 26 24.04 8.24 -6.44
CA PRO A 26 22.81 9.02 -6.53
C PRO A 26 21.59 8.14 -6.21
N LYS A 27 20.65 8.70 -5.46
CA LYS A 27 19.37 8.03 -5.19
C LYS A 27 18.62 7.90 -6.52
N GLN A 28 18.30 6.66 -6.91
CA GLN A 28 17.37 6.39 -7.99
C GLN A 28 15.96 6.25 -7.42
N GLU A 29 14.98 6.88 -8.07
CA GLU A 29 13.57 6.79 -7.71
C GLU A 29 12.80 6.26 -8.91
N THR A 30 12.08 5.16 -8.70
CA THR A 30 11.33 4.48 -9.74
C THR A 30 9.90 4.28 -9.26
N ILE A 31 8.94 4.77 -10.03
CA ILE A 31 7.51 4.58 -9.78
C ILE A 31 7.10 3.32 -10.53
N ILE A 32 6.60 2.33 -9.80
CA ILE A 32 6.08 1.09 -10.39
C ILE A 32 4.56 1.17 -10.35
N GLU A 33 3.94 1.24 -11.52
CA GLU A 33 2.49 1.16 -11.66
C GLU A 33 2.04 -0.30 -11.52
N VAL A 34 1.01 -0.51 -10.71
CA VAL A 34 0.51 -1.85 -10.37
C VAL A 34 -0.99 -1.89 -10.60
N GLU A 35 -1.41 -2.86 -11.39
CA GLU A 35 -2.81 -3.13 -11.67
C GLU A 35 -3.53 -3.69 -10.44
N LEU A 36 -4.80 -3.29 -10.29
CA LEU A 36 -5.69 -3.89 -9.29
C LEU A 36 -6.11 -5.30 -9.71
N THR A 37 -6.12 -6.23 -8.76
CA THR A 37 -6.68 -7.57 -8.95
C THR A 37 -8.18 -7.49 -9.20
N ASN A 38 -8.78 -8.57 -9.72
CA ASN A 38 -10.23 -8.66 -9.89
C ASN A 38 -10.99 -8.48 -8.56
N ILE A 39 -10.43 -9.04 -7.48
CA ILE A 39 -10.95 -8.87 -6.11
C ILE A 39 -10.90 -7.40 -5.72
N GLN A 40 -9.75 -6.73 -5.88
CA GLN A 40 -9.64 -5.29 -5.60
C GLN A 40 -10.62 -4.48 -6.43
N LYS A 41 -10.77 -4.74 -7.73
CA LYS A 41 -11.73 -4.04 -8.61
C LYS A 41 -13.18 -4.21 -8.12
N LYS A 42 -13.57 -5.41 -7.68
CA LYS A 42 -14.89 -5.70 -7.09
C LYS A 42 -15.15 -4.85 -5.83
N TYR A 43 -14.21 -4.86 -4.87
CA TYR A 43 -14.34 -4.05 -3.65
C TYR A 43 -14.28 -2.54 -3.92
N TYR A 44 -13.41 -2.11 -4.84
CA TYR A 44 -13.25 -0.71 -5.21
C TYR A 44 -14.57 -0.14 -5.79
N ARG A 45 -15.22 -0.87 -6.69
CA ARG A 45 -16.54 -0.50 -7.23
C ARG A 45 -17.60 -0.46 -6.12
N ALA A 46 -17.67 -1.48 -5.27
CA ALA A 46 -18.64 -1.53 -4.18
C ALA A 46 -18.49 -0.37 -3.17
N ILE A 47 -17.25 0.09 -2.90
CA ILE A 47 -16.99 1.25 -2.03
C ILE A 47 -17.51 2.55 -2.68
N LEU A 48 -17.30 2.72 -3.99
CA LEU A 48 -17.79 3.88 -4.73
C LEU A 48 -19.32 3.89 -4.82
N GLU A 49 -19.92 2.75 -5.13
CA GLU A 49 -21.37 2.61 -5.33
C GLU A 49 -22.16 2.90 -4.04
N LYS A 50 -21.67 2.45 -2.88
CA LYS A 50 -22.30 2.75 -1.58
C LYS A 50 -22.41 4.25 -1.28
N ASN A 51 -21.56 5.08 -1.90
CA ASN A 51 -21.54 6.53 -1.73
C ASN A 51 -22.06 7.28 -2.97
N PHE A 52 -22.57 6.57 -3.98
CA PHE A 52 -22.97 7.17 -5.25
C PHE A 52 -24.11 8.18 -5.09
N ALA A 53 -25.09 7.87 -4.24
CA ALA A 53 -26.21 8.77 -3.92
C ALA A 53 -25.79 10.08 -3.23
N PHE A 54 -24.61 10.08 -2.59
CA PHE A 54 -24.04 11.22 -1.91
C PHE A 54 -23.17 12.07 -2.85
N LEU A 55 -22.40 11.41 -3.71
CA LEU A 55 -21.59 12.04 -4.75
C LEU A 55 -22.45 12.71 -5.83
N SER A 56 -23.59 12.12 -6.17
CA SER A 56 -24.49 12.64 -7.21
C SER A 56 -25.26 13.90 -6.80
N LYS A 57 -25.37 14.21 -5.49
CA LYS A 57 -26.13 15.35 -4.97
C LYS A 57 -25.33 16.66 -4.81
N GLY A 58 -24.04 16.67 -5.18
CA GLY A 58 -23.18 17.85 -5.05
C GLY A 58 -22.67 18.08 -3.62
N ALA A 59 -21.44 18.60 -3.51
CA ALA A 59 -20.73 18.74 -2.24
C ALA A 59 -21.09 20.04 -1.50
N GLY A 60 -22.00 19.96 -0.53
CA GLY A 60 -22.14 20.98 0.52
C GLY A 60 -21.11 20.77 1.64
N GLN A 61 -20.75 21.82 2.40
CA GLN A 61 -19.73 21.75 3.47
C GLN A 61 -20.02 20.69 4.57
N ALA A 62 -21.27 20.26 4.74
CA ALA A 62 -21.66 19.20 5.67
C ALA A 62 -21.24 17.77 5.22
N ASN A 63 -20.88 17.60 3.95
CA ASN A 63 -20.66 16.30 3.32
C ASN A 63 -19.18 15.83 3.30
N VAL A 64 -18.25 16.62 3.84
CA VAL A 64 -16.82 16.32 3.81
C VAL A 64 -16.41 15.05 4.61
N PRO A 65 -16.97 14.76 5.80
CA PRO A 65 -16.54 13.60 6.62
C PRO A 65 -16.78 12.24 5.93
N ASN A 66 -17.91 12.08 5.23
CA ASN A 66 -18.23 10.84 4.51
C ASN A 66 -17.31 10.61 3.30
N LEU A 67 -16.84 11.68 2.67
CA LEU A 67 -15.90 11.58 1.55
C LEU A 67 -14.50 11.17 2.00
N VAL A 68 -14.02 11.70 3.14
CA VAL A 68 -12.74 11.30 3.75
C VAL A 68 -12.75 9.80 4.07
N ASN A 69 -13.86 9.29 4.62
CA ASN A 69 -14.00 7.85 4.90
C ASN A 69 -13.95 7.02 3.61
N THR A 70 -14.62 7.47 2.54
CA THR A 70 -14.58 6.80 1.23
C THR A 70 -13.15 6.74 0.67
N MET A 71 -12.43 7.87 0.67
CA MET A 71 -11.04 7.91 0.21
C MET A 71 -10.13 7.00 1.03
N MET A 72 -10.35 6.93 2.35
CA MET A 72 -9.59 6.03 3.22
C MET A 72 -9.86 4.56 2.91
N GLU A 73 -11.11 4.16 2.67
CA GLU A 73 -11.45 2.79 2.27
C GLU A 73 -10.88 2.43 0.88
N LEU A 74 -10.89 3.37 -0.07
CA LEU A 74 -10.25 3.15 -1.38
C LEU A 74 -8.73 2.98 -1.22
N ARG A 75 -8.07 3.79 -0.37
CA ARG A 75 -6.64 3.63 -0.06
C ARG A 75 -6.34 2.27 0.58
N LYS A 76 -7.21 1.79 1.49
CA LYS A 76 -7.10 0.44 2.08
C LYS A 76 -7.20 -0.63 1.00
N CYS A 77 -8.22 -0.55 0.14
CA CYS A 77 -8.43 -1.48 -0.97
C CYS A 77 -7.22 -1.57 -1.91
N CYS A 78 -6.61 -0.42 -2.26
CA CYS A 78 -5.43 -0.37 -3.13
C CYS A 78 -4.16 -0.92 -2.47
N ASN A 79 -4.08 -0.92 -1.14
CA ASN A 79 -2.98 -1.55 -0.41
C ASN A 79 -3.20 -3.05 -0.29
N HIS A 80 -4.29 -3.47 0.35
CA HIS A 80 -4.68 -4.86 0.48
C HIS A 80 -6.17 -4.97 0.87
N PRO A 81 -7.00 -5.81 0.21
CA PRO A 81 -8.41 -5.97 0.56
C PRO A 81 -8.67 -6.37 2.03
N TYR A 82 -7.76 -7.10 2.68
CA TYR A 82 -7.90 -7.52 4.09
C TYR A 82 -7.91 -6.35 5.09
N LEU A 83 -7.50 -5.15 4.64
CA LEU A 83 -7.65 -3.94 5.45
C LEU A 83 -9.12 -3.48 5.56
N ILE A 84 -9.99 -3.96 4.67
CA ILE A 84 -11.44 -3.72 4.69
C ILE A 84 -12.09 -4.75 5.63
N LYS A 85 -12.91 -4.25 6.55
CA LYS A 85 -13.59 -5.10 7.54
C LYS A 85 -14.49 -6.14 6.87
N GLY A 86 -14.31 -7.41 7.23
CA GLY A 86 -15.11 -8.52 6.71
C GLY A 86 -14.78 -8.95 5.28
N ALA A 87 -13.76 -8.36 4.65
CA ALA A 87 -13.35 -8.72 3.30
C ALA A 87 -12.50 -9.98 3.27
N GLU A 88 -11.67 -10.19 4.29
CA GLU A 88 -10.77 -11.35 4.40
C GLU A 88 -11.55 -12.66 4.44
N GLU A 89 -12.55 -12.77 5.32
CA GLU A 89 -13.36 -13.98 5.46
C GLU A 89 -14.13 -14.29 4.17
N LYS A 90 -14.63 -13.27 3.48
CA LYS A 90 -15.29 -13.42 2.18
C LYS A 90 -14.34 -13.88 1.08
N ILE A 91 -13.15 -13.27 1.01
CA ILE A 91 -12.13 -13.65 0.01
C ILE A 91 -11.69 -15.09 0.25
N LEU A 92 -11.44 -15.48 1.50
CA LEU A 92 -11.08 -16.85 1.84
C LEU A 92 -12.22 -17.82 1.50
N GLY A 93 -13.48 -17.45 1.76
CA GLY A 93 -14.65 -18.23 1.34
C GLY A 93 -14.68 -18.48 -0.17
N GLU A 94 -14.61 -17.41 -0.98
CA GLU A 94 -14.57 -17.50 -2.44
C GLU A 94 -13.34 -18.29 -2.95
N PHE A 95 -12.20 -18.17 -2.26
CA PHE A 95 -10.97 -18.89 -2.62
C PHE A 95 -11.07 -20.40 -2.33
N ARG A 96 -11.78 -20.80 -1.27
CA ARG A 96 -12.03 -22.22 -0.93
C ARG A 96 -12.88 -22.94 -1.96
N GLU A 97 -13.75 -22.23 -2.67
CA GLU A 97 -14.59 -22.82 -3.72
C GLU A 97 -13.78 -23.19 -4.98
N THR A 98 -12.66 -22.52 -5.21
CA THR A 98 -11.86 -22.64 -6.43
C THR A 98 -10.52 -23.34 -6.23
N HIS A 99 -10.05 -23.45 -4.98
CA HIS A 99 -8.75 -24.01 -4.62
C HIS A 99 -8.88 -25.04 -3.50
N ASN A 100 -7.95 -26.01 -3.45
CA ASN A 100 -7.93 -27.04 -2.42
C ASN A 100 -7.63 -26.44 -1.03
N PRO A 101 -8.57 -26.45 -0.08
CA PRO A 101 -8.37 -25.87 1.26
C PRO A 101 -7.31 -26.62 2.10
N MET A 102 -6.95 -27.85 1.71
CA MET A 102 -5.92 -28.63 2.39
C MET A 102 -4.50 -28.34 1.89
N ALA A 103 -4.34 -27.50 0.86
CA ALA A 103 -3.03 -27.10 0.40
C ALA A 103 -2.30 -26.31 1.51
N LEU A 104 -1.04 -26.66 1.77
CA LEU A 104 -0.25 -26.05 2.84
C LEU A 104 -0.08 -24.53 2.63
N ASP A 105 -0.05 -24.10 1.37
CA ASP A 105 0.10 -22.70 0.96
C ASP A 105 -1.24 -22.00 0.69
N PHE A 106 -2.38 -22.62 0.99
CA PHE A 106 -3.71 -22.09 0.67
C PHE A 106 -3.91 -20.63 1.13
N TYR A 107 -3.63 -20.35 2.41
CA TYR A 107 -3.78 -19.01 2.98
C TYR A 107 -2.79 -18.00 2.37
N LEU A 108 -1.56 -18.44 2.12
CA LEU A 108 -0.53 -17.60 1.49
C LEU A 108 -0.93 -17.23 0.05
N GLN A 109 -1.43 -18.19 -0.72
CA GLN A 109 -1.91 -17.96 -2.08
C GLN A 109 -3.10 -17.01 -2.10
N ALA A 110 -4.08 -17.23 -1.22
CA ALA A 110 -5.24 -16.35 -1.09
C ALA A 110 -4.83 -14.90 -0.80
N MET A 111 -3.88 -14.71 0.12
CA MET A 111 -3.36 -13.40 0.49
C MET A 111 -2.65 -12.73 -0.69
N ILE A 112 -1.68 -13.40 -1.30
CA ILE A 112 -0.90 -12.88 -2.43
C ILE A 112 -1.82 -12.51 -3.61
N GLN A 113 -2.70 -13.43 -4.02
CA GLN A 113 -3.55 -13.24 -5.20
C GLN A 113 -4.64 -12.18 -4.98
N SER A 114 -4.95 -11.83 -3.73
CA SER A 114 -5.96 -10.82 -3.43
C SER A 114 -5.48 -9.39 -3.71
N ALA A 115 -4.17 -9.11 -3.72
CA ALA A 115 -3.65 -7.74 -3.85
C ALA A 115 -2.49 -7.62 -4.86
N GLY A 116 -2.64 -6.74 -5.86
CA GLY A 116 -1.65 -6.60 -6.94
C GLY A 116 -0.27 -6.16 -6.44
N LYS A 117 -0.22 -5.29 -5.42
CA LYS A 117 1.04 -4.88 -4.79
C LYS A 117 1.75 -6.06 -4.11
N LEU A 118 0.99 -6.95 -3.48
CA LEU A 118 1.57 -8.12 -2.82
C LEU A 118 2.07 -9.15 -3.85
N VAL A 119 1.35 -9.33 -4.97
CA VAL A 119 1.84 -10.10 -6.14
C VAL A 119 3.17 -9.53 -6.66
N LEU A 120 3.31 -8.20 -6.73
CA LEU A 120 4.58 -7.58 -7.16
C LEU A 120 5.69 -7.82 -6.13
N ILE A 121 5.41 -7.61 -4.84
CA ILE A 121 6.35 -7.85 -3.74
C ILE A 121 6.83 -9.30 -3.75
N ASP A 122 5.93 -10.25 -3.98
CA ASP A 122 6.23 -11.68 -4.09
C ASP A 122 7.22 -12.01 -5.21
N LYS A 123 7.18 -11.25 -6.31
CA LYS A 123 8.13 -11.40 -7.43
C LYS A 123 9.43 -10.63 -7.21
N LEU A 124 9.38 -9.49 -6.52
CA LEU A 124 10.51 -8.57 -6.36
C LEU A 124 11.46 -8.98 -5.24
N LEU A 125 10.93 -9.33 -4.06
CA LEU A 125 11.74 -9.63 -2.89
C LEU A 125 12.70 -10.83 -3.09
N PRO A 126 12.30 -11.95 -3.72
CA PRO A 126 13.22 -13.06 -3.98
C PRO A 126 14.39 -12.65 -4.88
N LYS A 127 14.14 -11.82 -5.90
CA LYS A 127 15.20 -11.31 -6.80
C LYS A 127 16.17 -10.40 -6.05
N MET A 128 15.66 -9.51 -5.20
CA MET A 128 16.49 -8.63 -4.37
C MET A 128 17.33 -9.42 -3.37
N LYS A 129 16.74 -10.44 -2.73
CA LYS A 129 17.44 -11.32 -1.79
C LYS A 129 18.54 -12.13 -2.49
N ALA A 130 18.25 -12.69 -3.67
CA ALA A 130 19.25 -13.41 -4.48
C ALA A 130 20.41 -12.49 -4.91
N GLY A 131 20.13 -11.20 -5.17
CA GLY A 131 21.15 -10.19 -5.44
C GLY A 131 21.89 -9.67 -4.19
N GLY A 132 21.59 -10.18 -2.99
CA GLY A 132 22.23 -9.75 -1.74
C GLY A 132 21.78 -8.37 -1.24
N HIS A 133 20.68 -7.81 -1.75
CA HIS A 133 20.17 -6.51 -1.34
C HIS A 133 19.39 -6.61 -0.01
N LYS A 134 19.51 -5.56 0.83
CA LYS A 134 18.66 -5.35 2.01
C LYS A 134 17.53 -4.38 1.65
N VAL A 135 16.29 -4.75 1.97
CA VAL A 135 15.10 -4.00 1.59
C VAL A 135 14.44 -3.39 2.83
N LEU A 136 14.05 -2.13 2.75
CA LEU A 136 13.21 -1.44 3.74
C LEU A 136 11.85 -1.17 3.11
N ILE A 137 10.78 -1.55 3.81
CA ILE A 137 9.40 -1.34 3.36
C ILE A 137 8.74 -0.35 4.32
N PHE A 138 8.15 0.70 3.75
CA PHE A 138 7.40 1.70 4.51
C PHE A 138 5.92 1.65 4.12
N SER A 139 5.03 1.71 5.11
CA SER A 139 3.60 1.83 4.89
C SER A 139 3.02 2.87 5.86
N GLN A 140 2.02 3.62 5.38
CA GLN A 140 1.28 4.58 6.21
C GLN A 140 0.26 3.89 7.12
N MET A 141 -0.14 2.65 6.80
CA MET A 141 -1.14 1.89 7.56
C MET A 141 -0.44 0.81 8.36
N VAL A 142 -0.50 0.88 9.69
CA VAL A 142 0.14 -0.11 10.59
C VAL A 142 -0.34 -1.52 10.28
N ARG A 143 -1.67 -1.72 10.12
CA ARG A 143 -2.24 -3.03 9.74
C ARG A 143 -1.74 -3.61 8.42
N CYS A 144 -1.18 -2.78 7.54
CA CYS A 144 -0.57 -3.27 6.30
C CYS A 144 0.79 -3.91 6.56
N LEU A 145 1.48 -3.52 7.64
CA LEU A 145 2.72 -4.15 8.08
C LEU A 145 2.44 -5.53 8.69
N ASP A 146 1.35 -5.68 9.43
CA ASP A 146 0.91 -6.99 9.96
C ASP A 146 0.72 -8.00 8.80
N ILE A 147 0.02 -7.60 7.72
CA ILE A 147 -0.15 -8.44 6.52
C ILE A 147 1.19 -8.80 5.88
N LEU A 148 2.15 -7.86 5.84
CA LEU A 148 3.47 -8.12 5.28
C LEU A 148 4.29 -9.05 6.18
N GLU A 149 4.14 -8.94 7.50
CA GLU A 149 4.74 -9.84 8.48
C GLU A 149 4.23 -11.27 8.25
N ASP A 150 2.92 -11.45 8.17
CA ASP A 150 2.32 -12.77 7.90
C ASP A 150 2.84 -13.35 6.58
N TYR A 151 2.86 -12.55 5.51
CA TYR A 151 3.41 -12.97 4.21
C TYR A 151 4.88 -13.41 4.33
N LEU A 152 5.72 -12.65 5.03
CA LEU A 152 7.15 -12.96 5.18
C LEU A 152 7.38 -14.19 6.04
N MET A 153 6.56 -14.40 7.08
CA MET A 153 6.63 -15.57 7.95
C MET A 153 6.26 -16.86 7.22
N HIS A 154 5.24 -16.82 6.35
CA HIS A 154 4.84 -17.97 5.54
C HIS A 154 5.81 -18.30 4.39
N LYS A 155 6.62 -17.32 3.95
CA LYS A 155 7.62 -17.49 2.89
C LYS A 155 9.01 -17.90 3.39
N ARG A 156 9.20 -17.95 4.70
CA ARG A 156 10.47 -18.35 5.33
C ARG A 156 10.71 -19.85 5.16
#